data_AF-A0A1Z8X8X3-F1
#
_entry.id   AF-A0A1Z8X8X3-F1
#
_cell.length_a   1.000
_cell.length_b   1.000
_cell.length_c   1.000
_cell.angle_alpha   90.00
_cell.angle_beta   90.00
_cell.angle_gamma   90.00
#
_symmetry.space_group_name_H-M   'P 1'
#
loop_
_entity.id
_entity.type
_entity.pdbx_description
1 polymer ?
#
loop_
_entity_poly.entity_id
_entity_poly.type
_entity_poly.pdbx_seq_one_letter_code
_entity_poly.pdbx_strand_id
1 'polypeptide(L)'
;MARKKPLSISKILHSKSGELPDLMREIKRREEITNKIKDLLPKEDAVHLVNSNITEDGIIILVVDSSEWAARIRYIASEIIRKKIIVKVLPQNI
;
A
#
# COMPACT_ATOMS: atom_id res chain seq x y z
N MET A 1 33.08 26.51 -12.76
CA MET A 1 32.25 25.32 -12.48
C MET A 1 30.87 25.53 -13.09
N ALA A 2 30.52 24.80 -14.15
CA ALA A 2 29.24 24.97 -14.84
C ALA A 2 28.10 24.40 -13.98
N ARG A 3 27.13 25.24 -13.60
CA ARG A 3 25.91 24.79 -12.91
C ARG A 3 25.07 23.96 -13.87
N LYS A 4 24.99 22.64 -13.67
CA LYS A 4 24.07 21.77 -14.43
C LYS A 4 22.63 22.24 -14.15
N LYS A 5 21.89 22.59 -15.21
CA LYS A 5 20.45 22.88 -15.10
C LYS A 5 19.74 21.66 -14.50
N PRO A 6 18.83 21.85 -13.53
CA PRO A 6 18.06 20.75 -12.99
C PRO A 6 17.23 20.10 -14.11
N LEU A 7 17.20 18.77 -14.14
CA LEU A 7 16.37 18.02 -15.07
C LEU A 7 14.90 18.29 -14.74
N SER A 8 14.06 18.39 -15.77
CA SER A 8 12.60 18.43 -15.58
C SER A 8 12.14 17.18 -14.83
N ILE A 9 11.27 17.34 -13.83
CA ILE A 9 10.67 16.23 -13.07
C ILE A 9 10.04 15.21 -14.02
N SER A 10 9.39 15.67 -15.10
CA SER A 10 8.84 14.79 -16.12
C SER A 10 9.92 13.91 -16.77
N LYS A 11 11.13 14.42 -17.03
CA LYS A 11 12.22 13.62 -17.62
C LYS A 11 12.77 12.59 -16.64
N ILE A 12 12.77 12.88 -15.34
CA ILE A 12 13.21 11.94 -14.30
C ILE A 12 12.15 10.84 -14.11
N LEU A 13 10.87 11.20 -14.08
CA LEU A 13 9.77 10.24 -13.96
C LEU A 13 9.68 9.26 -15.15
N HIS A 14 10.08 9.70 -16.34
CA HIS A 14 10.05 8.89 -17.56
C HIS A 14 11.43 8.31 -17.95
N SER A 15 12.48 8.50 -17.14
CA SER A 15 13.76 7.84 -17.42
C SER A 15 13.59 6.33 -17.27
N LYS A 16 14.25 5.52 -18.11
CA LYS A 16 14.21 4.05 -17.99
C LYS A 16 15.32 3.50 -17.08
N SER A 17 16.10 4.39 -16.47
CA SER A 17 17.24 4.08 -15.61
C SER A 17 17.16 4.89 -14.32
N GLY A 18 17.65 4.30 -13.23
CA GLY A 18 17.68 4.89 -11.90
C GLY A 18 16.64 4.30 -10.93
N GLU A 19 16.66 4.79 -9.69
CA GLU A 19 15.84 4.27 -8.58
C GLU A 19 14.35 4.66 -8.69
N LEU A 20 14.03 5.76 -9.39
CA LEU A 20 12.66 6.28 -9.47
C LEU A 20 11.71 5.40 -10.30
N PRO A 21 12.12 4.88 -11.49
CA PRO A 21 11.35 3.86 -12.21
C PRO A 21 11.12 2.59 -11.40
N ASP A 22 12.07 2.21 -10.55
CA ASP A 22 11.96 1.04 -9.69
C ASP A 22 10.93 1.28 -8.59
N LEU A 23 10.96 2.48 -8.00
CA LEU A 23 9.94 2.96 -7.07
C LEU A 23 8.54 2.96 -7.71
N MET A 24 8.43 3.41 -8.97
CA MET A 24 7.17 3.44 -9.70
C MET A 24 6.62 2.02 -9.94
N ARG A 25 7.49 1.05 -10.26
CA ARG A 25 7.09 -0.36 -10.40
C ARG A 25 6.62 -0.94 -9.07
N GLU A 26 7.31 -0.61 -7.98
CA GLU A 26 6.93 -1.05 -6.63
C GLU A 26 5.59 -0.44 -6.18
N ILE A 27 5.35 0.85 -6.46
CA ILE A 27 4.05 1.49 -6.19
C ILE A 27 2.92 0.75 -6.93
N LYS A 28 3.07 0.52 -8.23
CA LYS A 28 2.08 -0.23 -9.02
C LYS A 28 1.84 -1.64 -8.48
N ARG A 29 2.91 -2.36 -8.14
CA ARG A 29 2.82 -3.68 -7.53
C ARG A 29 2.01 -3.64 -6.23
N ARG A 30 2.22 -2.64 -5.37
CA ARG A 30 1.46 -2.47 -4.13
C ARG A 30 0.00 -2.10 -4.37
N GLU A 31 -0.29 -1.27 -5.38
CA GLU A 31 -1.66 -0.96 -5.78
C GLU A 31 -2.39 -2.21 -6.25
N GLU A 32 -1.76 -3.05 -7.07
CA GLU A 32 -2.34 -4.33 -7.51
C GLU A 32 -2.65 -5.28 -6.35
N ILE A 33 -1.72 -5.41 -5.39
CA ILE A 33 -1.96 -6.21 -4.18
C ILE A 33 -3.12 -5.63 -3.38
N THR A 34 -3.16 -4.31 -3.22
CA THR A 34 -4.22 -3.62 -2.48
C THR A 34 -5.59 -3.84 -3.13
N ASN A 35 -5.69 -3.74 -4.45
CA ASN A 35 -6.94 -3.98 -5.17
C ASN A 35 -7.39 -5.44 -5.02
N LYS A 36 -6.48 -6.41 -5.12
CA LYS A 36 -6.80 -7.82 -4.88
C LYS A 36 -7.32 -8.09 -3.48
N ILE A 37 -6.78 -7.41 -2.46
CA ILE A 37 -7.27 -7.57 -1.09
C ILE A 37 -8.63 -6.87 -0.92
N LYS A 38 -8.86 -5.73 -1.57
CA LYS A 38 -10.18 -5.07 -1.58
C LYS A 38 -11.27 -5.99 -2.13
N ASP A 39 -10.96 -6.77 -3.17
CA ASP A 39 -11.91 -7.72 -3.76
C ASP A 39 -12.27 -8.89 -2.83
N LEU A 40 -11.43 -9.18 -1.83
CA LEU A 40 -11.67 -10.23 -0.83
C LEU A 40 -12.42 -9.72 0.41
N LEU A 41 -12.49 -8.41 0.59
CA LEU A 41 -13.18 -7.78 1.71
C LEU A 41 -14.63 -7.47 1.34
N PRO A 42 -15.55 -7.44 2.33
CA PRO A 42 -16.87 -6.84 2.12
C PRO A 42 -16.72 -5.43 1.55
N LYS A 43 -17.58 -5.06 0.58
CA LYS A 43 -17.46 -3.78 -0.14
C LYS A 43 -17.42 -2.56 0.78
N GLU A 44 -18.18 -2.59 1.86
CA GLU A 44 -18.20 -1.57 2.90
C GLU A 44 -16.85 -1.44 3.62
N ASP A 45 -16.15 -2.54 3.85
CA ASP A 45 -14.85 -2.57 4.54
C ASP A 45 -13.71 -2.19 3.59
N ALA A 46 -13.83 -2.58 2.31
CA ALA A 46 -12.81 -2.38 1.29
C ALA A 46 -12.50 -0.89 1.01
N VAL A 47 -13.48 0.01 1.18
CA VAL A 47 -13.31 1.46 1.00
C VAL A 47 -12.30 2.03 1.99
N HIS A 48 -12.21 1.45 3.17
CA HIS A 48 -11.34 1.91 4.26
C HIS A 48 -9.91 1.37 4.17
N LEU A 49 -9.64 0.43 3.26
CA LEU A 49 -8.28 -0.04 2.99
C LEU A 49 -7.51 0.97 2.14
N VAL A 50 -6.51 1.59 2.75
CA VAL A 50 -5.63 2.60 2.11
C VAL A 50 -4.48 1.92 1.37
N ASN A 51 -3.87 0.92 1.99
CA ASN A 51 -2.72 0.23 1.44
C ASN A 51 -2.65 -1.19 1.99
N SER A 52 -2.00 -2.08 1.26
CA SER A 52 -1.61 -3.38 1.75
C SER A 52 -0.22 -3.79 1.31
N ASN A 53 0.42 -4.62 2.12
CA ASN A 53 1.70 -5.21 1.82
C ASN A 53 1.74 -6.66 2.32
N ILE A 54 2.54 -7.50 1.67
CA ILE A 54 2.82 -8.86 2.09
C ILE A 54 4.34 -8.95 2.27
N THR A 55 4.76 -9.19 3.51
CA THR A 55 6.17 -9.40 3.84
C THR A 55 6.67 -10.74 3.30
N GLU A 56 7.99 -10.92 3.21
CA GLU A 56 8.62 -12.18 2.77
C GLU A 56 8.23 -13.36 3.67
N ASP A 57 8.04 -13.12 4.96
CA ASP A 57 7.55 -14.11 5.95
C ASP A 57 6.06 -14.45 5.79
N GLY A 58 5.40 -13.91 4.75
CA GLY A 58 3.99 -14.16 4.46
C GLY A 58 3.02 -13.44 5.41
N ILE A 59 3.49 -12.46 6.19
CA ILE A 59 2.64 -11.60 7.02
C ILE A 59 1.98 -10.56 6.13
N ILE A 60 0.66 -10.45 6.21
CA ILE A 60 -0.11 -9.44 5.49
C ILE A 60 -0.28 -8.23 6.40
N ILE A 61 0.13 -7.07 5.91
CA ILE A 61 -0.02 -5.79 6.58
C ILE A 61 -1.11 -5.01 5.86
N LEU A 62 -2.17 -4.64 6.57
CA LEU A 62 -3.27 -3.83 6.06
C LEU A 62 -3.21 -2.46 6.73
N VAL A 63 -3.24 -1.40 5.93
CA VAL A 63 -3.31 -0.02 6.41
C VAL A 63 -4.69 0.53 6.10
N VAL A 64 -5.39 0.99 7.14
CA VAL A 64 -6.75 1.52 7.04
C VAL A 64 -6.82 2.95 7.55
N ASP A 65 -7.89 3.66 7.21
CA ASP A 65 -8.09 5.06 7.57
C ASP A 65 -8.55 5.29 9.02
N SER A 66 -9.21 4.30 9.64
CA SER A 66 -9.83 4.44 10.97
C SER A 66 -9.54 3.28 11.92
N SER A 67 -9.62 3.57 13.22
CA SER A 67 -9.37 2.57 14.28
C SER A 67 -10.50 1.55 14.39
N GLU A 68 -11.74 1.98 14.15
CA GLU A 68 -12.93 1.16 14.09
C GLU A 68 -12.79 0.10 13.00
N TRP A 69 -12.35 0.50 11.80
CA TRP A 69 -12.10 -0.43 10.71
C TRP A 69 -10.93 -1.35 10.98
N ALA A 70 -9.87 -0.87 11.64
CA ALA A 70 -8.78 -1.73 12.04
C ALA A 70 -9.23 -2.83 13.01
N ALA A 71 -10.13 -2.53 13.94
CA ALA A 71 -10.70 -3.51 14.85
C ALA A 71 -11.59 -4.52 14.12
N ARG A 72 -12.49 -4.01 13.26
CA ARG A 72 -13.42 -4.86 12.49
C ARG A 72 -12.69 -5.81 11.54
N ILE A 73 -11.71 -5.31 10.79
CA ILE A 73 -10.90 -6.16 9.89
C ILE A 73 -10.12 -7.18 10.69
N ARG A 74 -9.56 -6.86 11.87
CA ARG A 74 -8.89 -7.86 12.72
C ARG A 74 -9.82 -9.00 13.14
N TYR A 75 -11.09 -8.70 13.39
CA TYR A 75 -12.09 -9.70 13.74
C TYR A 75 -12.39 -10.62 12.54
N ILE A 76 -12.75 -10.04 11.39
CA ILE A 76 -13.16 -10.80 10.19
C ILE A 76 -11.97 -11.51 9.53
N ALA A 77 -10.77 -10.94 9.59
CA ALA A 77 -9.55 -11.49 9.02
C ALA A 77 -9.24 -12.91 9.53
N SER A 78 -9.62 -13.22 10.77
CA SER A 78 -9.45 -14.55 11.35
C SER A 78 -10.25 -15.63 10.61
N GLU A 79 -11.36 -15.24 9.96
CA GLU A 79 -12.21 -16.13 9.18
C GLU A 79 -11.78 -16.24 7.70
N ILE A 80 -11.19 -15.19 7.14
CA ILE A 80 -10.83 -15.12 5.71
C ILE A 80 -9.43 -15.69 5.46
N ILE A 81 -8.48 -15.50 6.38
CA ILE A 81 -7.06 -15.73 6.12
C ILE A 81 -6.42 -16.52 7.26
N ARG A 82 -5.93 -17.74 6.94
CA ARG A 82 -5.17 -18.59 7.87
C ARG A 82 -3.75 -18.10 8.17
N LYS A 83 -3.31 -17.02 7.53
CA LYS A 83 -1.98 -16.41 7.73
C LYS A 83 -2.02 -15.30 8.76
N LYS A 84 -0.85 -14.96 9.33
CA LYS A 84 -0.72 -13.86 10.28
C LYS A 84 -1.02 -12.51 9.61
N ILE A 85 -1.93 -11.73 10.20
CA ILE A 85 -2.33 -10.41 9.72
C ILE A 85 -1.99 -9.35 10.76
N ILE A 86 -1.44 -8.24 10.28
CA ILE A 86 -1.20 -7.02 11.07
C ILE A 86 -2.04 -5.91 10.45
N VAL A 87 -2.94 -5.32 11.23
CA VAL A 87 -3.75 -4.18 10.79
C VAL A 87 -3.27 -2.92 11.49
N LYS A 88 -2.96 -1.88 10.71
CA LYS A 88 -2.47 -0.59 11.16
C LYS A 88 -3.43 0.50 10.72
N VAL A 89 -3.56 1.53 11.55
CA VAL A 89 -4.35 2.73 11.25
C VAL A 89 -3.40 3.80 10.73
N LEU A 90 -3.80 4.49 9.66
CA LEU A 90 -3.08 5.65 9.17
C LEU A 90 -3.19 6.78 10.22
N PRO A 91 -2.07 7.36 10.69
CA PRO A 91 -2.13 8.48 11.61
C PRO A 91 -2.84 9.66 10.93
N GLN A 92 -3.91 10.14 11.56
CA GLN A 92 -4.61 11.35 11.15
C GLN A 92 -3.79 12.55 11.65
N ASN A 93 -3.29 13.38 10.73
CA ASN A 93 -2.67 14.65 11.11
C ASN A 93 -3.80 15.61 11.54
N ILE A 94 -4.02 15.71 12.84
CA ILE A 94 -4.89 16.72 13.47
C ILE A 94 -4.06 17.97 13.76
#